data_AF-A0A6C0EJN1-F1
#
_entry.id   AF-A0A6C0EJN1-F1
#
_cell.length_a   1.000
_cell.length_b   1.000
_cell.length_c   1.000
_cell.angle_alpha   90.00
_cell.angle_beta   90.00
_cell.angle_gamma   90.00
#
_symmetry.space_group_name_H-M   'P 1'
#
loop_
_entity.id
_entity.type
_entity.pdbx_description
1 polymer ?
#
loop_
_entity_poly.entity_id
_entity_poly.type
_entity_poly.pdbx_seq_one_letter_code
_entity_poly.pdbx_strand_id
1 'polypeptide(L)'
;MSGRTKEKTDRRLTRSIRLRKYESVYRECTRHSSPKHSSKHQHHSFSKHHHHTPEHKHKDSTARKKKSLNSYQQFVKEESKKEKYQSMRGSERFAAIAAVWEHKKRYGKRKKKPIKS
;
A
#
# COMPACT_ATOMS: atom_id res chain seq x y z
N MET A 1 -5.07 58.39 -11.89
CA MET A 1 -5.33 57.74 -10.59
C MET A 1 -6.21 56.50 -10.84
N SER A 2 -5.62 55.35 -11.21
CA SER A 2 -6.40 54.13 -11.47
C SER A 2 -6.59 53.36 -10.17
N GLY A 3 -7.82 53.41 -9.62
CA GLY A 3 -8.26 52.63 -8.48
C GLY A 3 -8.31 51.15 -8.81
N ARG A 4 -7.54 50.34 -8.06
CA ARG A 4 -7.50 48.88 -8.18
C ARG A 4 -8.50 48.29 -7.20
N THR A 5 -9.72 48.03 -7.65
CA THR A 5 -10.77 47.35 -6.87
C THR A 5 -10.36 45.89 -6.62
N LYS A 6 -10.14 45.54 -5.35
CA LYS A 6 -9.95 44.14 -4.92
C LYS A 6 -11.34 43.54 -4.70
N GLU A 7 -11.93 42.99 -5.75
CA GLU A 7 -13.12 42.14 -5.63
C GLU A 7 -12.83 40.97 -4.67
N LYS A 8 -13.43 41.03 -3.49
CA LYS A 8 -13.50 39.93 -2.53
C LYS A 8 -14.48 38.89 -3.08
N THR A 9 -13.99 38.05 -3.98
CA THR A 9 -14.71 36.82 -4.34
C THR A 9 -14.61 35.87 -3.15
N ASP A 10 -15.76 35.41 -2.67
CA ASP A 10 -15.92 34.39 -1.63
C ASP A 10 -15.43 33.02 -2.17
N ARG A 11 -14.12 32.95 -2.43
CA ARG A 11 -13.47 31.81 -3.04
C ARG A 11 -13.28 30.77 -1.96
N ARG A 12 -14.15 29.75 -1.98
CA ARG A 12 -13.93 28.47 -1.32
C ARG A 12 -12.44 28.11 -1.41
N LEU A 13 -11.81 27.98 -0.24
CA LEU A 13 -10.38 27.71 -0.17
C LEU A 13 -10.05 26.44 -0.96
N THR A 14 -9.13 26.58 -1.92
CA THR A 14 -8.63 25.44 -2.68
C THR A 14 -8.05 24.41 -1.72
N ARG A 15 -8.08 23.13 -2.13
CA ARG A 15 -7.57 22.03 -1.30
C ARG A 15 -6.13 22.28 -0.83
N SER A 16 -5.26 22.82 -1.68
CA SER A 16 -3.87 23.12 -1.34
C SER A 16 -3.71 24.21 -0.28
N ILE A 17 -4.59 25.22 -0.27
CA ILE A 17 -4.58 26.25 0.78
C ILE A 17 -5.10 25.67 2.10
N ARG A 18 -6.17 24.86 2.07
CA ARG A 18 -6.67 24.16 3.26
C ARG A 18 -5.60 23.24 3.86
N LEU A 19 -4.91 22.45 3.04
CA LEU A 19 -3.85 21.55 3.50
C LEU A 19 -2.68 22.31 4.13
N ARG A 20 -2.25 23.45 3.57
CA ARG A 20 -1.22 24.30 4.19
C ARG A 20 -1.63 24.83 5.56
N LYS A 21 -2.90 25.19 5.76
CA LYS A 21 -3.42 25.58 7.09
C LYS A 21 -3.38 24.42 8.08
N TYR A 22 -3.72 23.20 7.65
CA TYR A 22 -3.61 22.03 8.54
C TYR A 22 -2.16 21.66 8.83
N GLU A 23 -1.25 21.84 7.86
CA GLU A 23 0.18 21.61 8.06
C GLU A 23 0.77 22.52 9.15
N SER A 24 0.38 23.80 9.18
CA SER A 24 0.85 24.72 10.23
C SER A 24 0.37 24.29 11.62
N VAL A 25 -0.90 23.91 11.76
CA VAL A 25 -1.47 23.41 13.02
C VAL A 25 -0.78 22.12 13.46
N TYR A 26 -0.54 21.20 12.53
CA TYR A 26 0.15 19.94 12.83
C TYR A 26 1.60 20.17 13.29
N ARG A 27 2.34 21.07 12.61
CA ARG A 27 3.70 21.46 13.02
C ARG A 27 3.72 22.09 14.41
N GLU A 28 2.70 22.86 14.77
CA GLU A 28 2.58 23.47 16.09
C GLU A 28 2.32 22.40 17.17
N CYS A 29 1.35 21.50 16.96
CA CYS A 29 1.09 20.38 17.88
C CYS A 29 2.30 19.47 18.09
N THR A 30 3.06 19.20 17.02
CA THR A 30 4.26 18.34 17.06
C THR A 30 5.50 19.04 17.63
N ARG A 31 5.57 20.37 17.57
CA ARG A 31 6.63 21.15 18.24
C ARG A 31 6.51 21.11 19.77
N HIS A 32 5.30 21.04 20.31
CA HIS A 32 5.07 21.00 21.75
C HIS A 32 5.13 19.60 22.36
N SER A 33 5.14 18.54 21.54
CA SER A 33 5.02 17.14 22.00
C SER A 33 6.26 16.27 21.76
N SER A 34 7.38 16.83 21.27
CA SER A 34 8.63 16.05 21.15
C SER A 34 9.78 16.64 21.98
N PRO A 35 10.55 15.80 22.71
CA PRO A 35 11.73 16.25 23.43
C PRO A 35 12.76 16.76 22.43
N LYS A 36 13.36 17.92 22.75
CA LYS A 36 14.34 18.64 21.94
C LYS A 36 15.50 17.72 21.53
N HIS A 37 15.43 17.16 20.33
CA HIS A 37 16.63 16.66 19.65
C HIS A 37 17.16 17.76 18.74
N SER A 38 18.17 18.46 19.23
CA SER A 38 19.02 19.32 18.42
C SER A 38 19.69 18.48 17.34
N SER A 39 19.51 18.83 16.06
CA SER A 39 20.46 18.40 15.04
C SER A 39 20.51 19.38 13.88
N LYS A 40 21.75 19.65 13.49
CA LYS A 40 22.28 20.66 12.58
C LYS A 40 21.73 20.57 11.16
N HIS A 41 21.70 21.75 10.52
CA HIS A 41 21.96 22.04 9.11
C HIS A 41 21.97 20.86 8.12
N GLN A 42 21.25 21.01 7.01
CA GLN A 42 21.86 21.24 5.69
C GLN A 42 20.83 21.86 4.73
N HIS A 43 21.14 23.06 4.22
CA HIS A 43 20.49 23.60 3.04
C HIS A 43 21.08 22.87 1.83
N HIS A 44 20.31 21.98 1.21
CA HIS A 44 20.59 21.53 -0.14
C HIS A 44 19.49 22.04 -1.07
N SER A 45 19.74 23.21 -1.64
CA SER A 45 18.99 23.73 -2.78
C SER A 45 19.32 22.89 -4.01
N PHE A 46 18.61 21.78 -4.20
CA PHE A 46 18.64 21.08 -5.48
C PHE A 46 17.59 21.68 -6.42
N SER A 47 18.13 22.52 -7.30
CA SER A 47 17.81 22.70 -8.71
C SER A 47 16.46 22.16 -9.22
N LYS A 48 15.64 23.09 -9.69
CA LYS A 48 14.49 22.85 -10.56
C LYS A 48 14.97 22.20 -11.86
N HIS A 49 14.69 20.92 -12.06
CA HIS A 49 14.62 20.35 -13.40
C HIS A 49 13.30 19.61 -13.60
N HIS A 50 12.61 20.06 -14.65
CA HIS A 50 11.52 19.45 -15.39
C HIS A 50 11.22 17.98 -15.05
N HIS A 51 10.10 17.74 -14.39
CA HIS A 51 9.33 16.53 -14.64
C HIS A 51 8.07 16.91 -15.40
N HIS A 52 8.10 16.60 -16.70
CA HIS A 52 6.90 16.39 -17.48
C HIS A 52 5.93 15.53 -16.66
N THR A 53 4.77 16.08 -16.33
CA THR A 53 3.62 15.28 -15.93
C THR A 53 3.30 14.32 -17.07
N PRO A 54 3.34 12.98 -16.88
CA PRO A 54 2.70 12.11 -17.84
C PRO A 54 1.20 12.38 -17.74
N GLU A 55 0.63 12.89 -18.83
CA GLU A 55 -0.81 12.89 -19.05
C GLU A 55 -1.37 11.54 -18.59
N HIS A 56 -2.40 11.60 -17.76
CA HIS A 56 -3.23 10.47 -17.42
C HIS A 56 -3.98 10.02 -18.68
N LYS A 57 -3.32 9.27 -19.56
CA LYS A 57 -4.00 8.55 -20.63
C LYS A 57 -4.94 7.56 -19.94
N HIS A 58 -6.23 7.73 -20.17
CA HIS A 58 -7.24 6.70 -20.00
C HIS A 58 -6.72 5.45 -20.70
N LYS A 59 -6.17 4.54 -19.92
CA LYS A 59 -5.63 3.29 -20.43
C LYS A 59 -6.84 2.40 -20.65
N ASP A 60 -7.34 2.43 -21.87
CA ASP A 60 -8.21 1.42 -22.43
C ASP A 60 -7.76 0.05 -21.91
N SER A 61 -8.74 -0.74 -21.50
CA SER A 61 -8.63 -2.07 -20.92
C SER A 61 -8.00 -3.04 -21.92
N THR A 62 -6.72 -2.86 -22.17
CA THR A 62 -5.83 -3.86 -22.73
C THR A 62 -5.90 -5.03 -21.76
N ALA A 63 -6.55 -6.11 -22.21
CA ALA A 63 -6.76 -7.33 -21.45
C ALA A 63 -5.42 -7.79 -20.86
N ARG A 64 -5.17 -7.44 -19.59
CA ARG A 64 -3.93 -7.79 -18.93
C ARG A 64 -3.93 -9.31 -18.81
N LYS A 65 -2.97 -9.95 -19.47
CA LYS A 65 -2.77 -11.40 -19.39
C LYS A 65 -2.72 -11.80 -17.91
N LYS A 66 -3.68 -12.60 -17.47
CA LYS A 66 -3.74 -13.06 -16.08
C LYS A 66 -2.50 -13.90 -15.82
N LYS A 67 -1.72 -13.53 -14.80
CA LYS A 67 -0.57 -14.35 -14.38
C LYS A 67 -1.08 -15.70 -13.91
N SER A 68 -0.42 -16.78 -14.35
CA SER A 68 -0.71 -18.11 -13.84
C SER A 68 -0.45 -18.16 -12.33
N LEU A 69 -1.34 -18.81 -11.59
CA LEU A 69 -1.21 -18.94 -10.14
C LEU A 69 -0.13 -19.97 -9.79
N ASN A 70 0.68 -19.67 -8.77
CA ASN A 70 1.61 -20.64 -8.20
C ASN A 70 0.87 -21.82 -7.55
N SER A 71 1.50 -22.99 -7.48
CA SER A 71 1.03 -24.19 -6.79
C SER A 71 0.40 -23.94 -5.42
N TYR A 72 1.05 -23.15 -4.56
CA TYR A 72 0.49 -22.79 -3.25
C TYR A 72 -0.78 -21.96 -3.37
N GLN A 73 -0.83 -21.02 -4.31
CA GLN A 73 -2.00 -20.18 -4.53
C GLN A 73 -3.18 -20.98 -5.09
N GLN A 74 -2.92 -21.95 -5.96
CA GLN A 74 -3.92 -22.91 -6.43
C GLN A 74 -4.46 -23.73 -5.26
N PHE A 75 -3.56 -24.26 -4.42
CA PHE A 75 -3.94 -24.99 -3.22
C PHE A 75 -4.82 -24.15 -2.28
N VAL A 76 -4.42 -22.92 -1.95
CA VAL A 76 -5.22 -22.03 -1.10
C VAL A 76 -6.58 -21.75 -1.72
N LYS A 77 -6.65 -21.56 -3.04
CA LYS A 77 -7.91 -21.32 -3.78
C LYS A 77 -8.87 -22.50 -3.71
N GLU A 78 -8.37 -23.73 -3.74
CA GLU A 78 -9.19 -24.95 -3.60
C GLU A 78 -9.57 -25.18 -2.13
N GLU A 79 -8.58 -25.10 -1.25
CA GLU A 79 -8.73 -25.46 0.15
C GLU A 79 -9.65 -24.49 0.90
N SER A 80 -9.58 -23.19 0.59
CA SER A 80 -10.42 -22.15 1.19
C SER A 80 -11.91 -22.26 0.88
N LYS A 81 -12.31 -23.04 -0.14
CA LYS A 81 -13.71 -23.29 -0.47
C LYS A 81 -14.36 -24.35 0.43
N LYS A 82 -13.54 -25.17 1.11
CA LYS A 82 -14.05 -26.24 1.98
C LYS A 82 -14.83 -25.64 3.14
N GLU A 83 -15.93 -26.29 3.49
CA GLU A 83 -16.89 -25.84 4.51
C GLU A 83 -16.21 -25.54 5.85
N LYS A 84 -15.23 -26.38 6.26
CA LYS A 84 -14.45 -26.20 7.49
C LYS A 84 -13.75 -24.83 7.65
N TYR A 85 -13.57 -24.08 6.57
CA TYR A 85 -12.97 -22.75 6.62
C TYR A 85 -13.94 -21.61 6.37
N GLN A 86 -15.19 -21.88 5.97
CA GLN A 86 -16.15 -20.83 5.64
C GLN A 86 -16.58 -20.05 6.88
N SER A 87 -16.73 -20.73 8.02
CA SER A 87 -17.04 -20.14 9.33
C SER A 87 -15.88 -19.38 9.96
N MET A 88 -14.64 -19.61 9.50
CA MET A 88 -13.44 -19.02 10.09
C MET A 88 -13.19 -17.60 9.58
N ARG A 89 -12.62 -16.74 10.43
CA ARG A 89 -12.16 -15.40 10.03
C ARG A 89 -11.03 -15.52 9.00
N GLY A 90 -10.94 -14.56 8.07
CA GLY A 90 -10.00 -14.63 6.94
C GLY A 90 -8.54 -14.91 7.34
N SER A 91 -8.02 -14.24 8.38
CA SER A 91 -6.66 -14.46 8.87
C SER A 91 -6.43 -15.88 9.40
N GLU A 92 -7.37 -16.37 10.21
CA GLU A 92 -7.31 -17.70 10.81
C GLU A 92 -7.43 -18.81 9.76
N ARG A 93 -8.31 -18.60 8.77
CA ARG A 93 -8.45 -19.47 7.60
C ARG A 93 -7.14 -19.61 6.83
N PHE A 94 -6.46 -18.50 6.54
CA PHE A 94 -5.16 -18.57 5.86
C PHE A 94 -4.09 -19.29 6.68
N ALA A 95 -4.05 -19.06 8.00
CA ALA A 95 -3.12 -19.75 8.89
C ALA A 95 -3.37 -21.27 8.92
N ALA A 96 -4.63 -21.68 9.04
CA ALA A 96 -5.00 -23.11 9.04
C ALA A 96 -4.66 -23.79 7.71
N ILE A 97 -4.93 -23.14 6.57
CA ILE A 97 -4.59 -23.66 5.24
C ILE A 97 -3.06 -23.77 5.07
N ALA A 98 -2.30 -22.78 5.55
CA ALA A 98 -0.84 -22.82 5.51
C ALA A 98 -0.27 -24.01 6.30
N ALA A 99 -0.82 -24.30 7.49
CA ALA A 99 -0.43 -25.45 8.29
C ALA A 99 -0.67 -26.79 7.55
N VAL A 100 -1.81 -26.94 6.88
CA VAL A 100 -2.11 -28.13 6.07
C VAL A 100 -1.15 -28.27 4.88
N TRP A 101 -0.78 -27.16 4.25
CA TRP A 101 0.19 -27.17 3.15
C TRP A 101 1.58 -27.65 3.59
N GLU A 102 2.07 -27.14 4.72
CA GLU A 102 3.35 -27.56 5.29
C GLU A 102 3.33 -29.04 5.69
N HIS A 103 2.21 -29.51 6.25
CA HIS A 103 2.00 -30.93 6.50
C HIS A 103 2.11 -31.73 5.20
N LYS A 104 1.34 -31.38 4.15
CA LYS A 104 1.39 -32.05 2.85
C LYS A 104 2.82 -32.15 2.28
N LYS A 105 3.61 -31.08 2.38
CA LYS A 105 5.02 -31.06 1.95
C LYS A 105 5.89 -32.04 2.73
N ARG A 106 5.70 -32.16 4.04
CA ARG A 106 6.47 -33.06 4.90
C ARG A 106 6.18 -34.54 4.60
N TYR A 107 4.91 -34.91 4.40
CA TYR A 107 4.55 -36.31 4.14
C TYR A 107 4.81 -36.75 2.69
N GLY A 108 4.75 -35.83 1.72
CA GLY A 108 5.14 -36.12 0.34
C GLY A 108 6.62 -36.48 0.16
N LYS A 109 7.49 -35.97 1.05
CA LYS A 109 8.94 -36.28 1.01
C LYS A 109 9.32 -37.65 1.58
N ARG A 110 8.48 -38.27 2.40
CA ARG A 110 8.83 -39.51 3.14
C ARG A 110 8.59 -40.80 2.33
N LYS A 111 7.94 -40.74 1.16
CA LYS A 111 7.61 -41.92 0.33
C LYS A 111 8.72 -42.36 -0.65
N LYS A 112 9.90 -41.74 -0.63
CA LYS A 112 11.05 -42.15 -1.46
C LYS A 112 12.19 -42.69 -0.61
N LYS A 113 12.01 -43.85 0.02
CA LYS A 113 13.14 -44.74 0.31
C LYS A 113 12.90 -46.03 -0.45
N PRO A 114 13.68 -46.33 -1.51
CA PRO A 114 13.64 -47.66 -2.08
C PRO A 114 14.08 -48.63 -0.98
N ILE A 115 13.23 -49.58 -0.64
CA ILE A 115 13.61 -50.74 0.14
C ILE A 115 14.59 -51.49 -0.77
N LYS A 116 15.89 -51.37 -0.49
CA LYS A 116 16.90 -52.20 -1.14
C LYS A 116 16.71 -53.60 -0.55
N SER A 117 16.24 -54.51 -1.39
CA SER A 117 16.19 -55.93 -1.13
C SER A 117 17.57 -56.56 -1.32
#